data_AF-A0A3N5KPJ2-F1
#
_entry.id   AF-A0A3N5KPJ2-F1
#
_cell.length_a   1.000
_cell.length_b   1.000
_cell.length_c   1.000
_cell.angle_alpha   90.00
_cell.angle_beta   90.00
_cell.angle_gamma   90.00
#
_symmetry.space_group_name_H-M   'P 1'
#
loop_
_entity.id
_entity.type
_entity.pdbx_description
1 polymer ?
#
loop_
_entity_poly.entity_id
_entity_poly.type
_entity_poly.pdbx_seq_one_letter_code
_entity_poly.pdbx_strand_id
1 'polypeptide(L)'
;MTPTQVGAASEAFRNPVEHKLSGQNVRGAKNTVTLRVASLADFLVMKSHAIGGRDKPKDTYDLCYCLEQFPGGMEKLAADWKHRSKEKNIAKAIEILREKFASVDGFGPQQLVEFYAAPDTDTQAMHARRAYELVQKFLSFP
;
A
#
# COMPACT_ATOMS: atom_id res chain seq x y z
N MET A 1 9.92 8.11 -15.55
CA MET A 1 9.41 8.37 -14.18
C MET A 1 8.90 9.82 -14.20
N THR A 2 7.61 10.05 -14.01
CA THR A 2 7.03 11.41 -14.07
C THR A 2 7.38 12.21 -12.81
N PRO A 3 7.36 13.56 -12.83
CA PRO A 3 7.74 14.40 -11.69
C PRO A 3 7.00 14.08 -10.39
N THR A 4 5.76 13.56 -10.49
CA THR A 4 4.93 13.13 -9.37
C THR A 4 5.46 11.90 -8.64
N GLN A 5 6.10 10.96 -9.34
CA GLN A 5 6.63 9.72 -8.73
C GLN A 5 7.87 9.97 -7.86
N VAL A 6 8.71 10.94 -8.25
CA VAL A 6 9.89 11.36 -7.45
C VAL A 6 9.45 12.01 -6.14
N GLY A 7 8.32 12.73 -6.14
CA GLY A 7 7.76 13.37 -4.95
C GLY A 7 7.29 12.37 -3.90
N ALA A 8 6.63 11.28 -4.30
CA ALA A 8 6.12 10.28 -3.36
C ALA A 8 7.23 9.42 -2.72
N ALA A 9 8.36 9.20 -3.41
CA ALA A 9 9.48 8.47 -2.84
C ALA A 9 10.09 9.15 -1.59
N SER A 10 9.92 10.46 -1.45
CA SER A 10 10.36 11.20 -0.27
C SER A 10 9.60 10.83 1.01
N GLU A 11 8.40 10.24 0.89
CA GLU A 11 7.60 9.78 2.04
C GLU A 11 8.32 8.71 2.85
N ALA A 12 9.19 7.91 2.22
CA ALA A 12 10.00 6.89 2.90
C ALA A 12 10.86 7.45 4.05
N PHE A 13 11.18 8.74 4.01
CA PHE A 13 12.04 9.41 4.98
C PHE A 13 11.25 10.25 6.01
N ARG A 14 9.92 10.35 5.89
CA ARG A 14 9.08 11.20 6.76
C ARG A 14 8.94 10.63 8.16
N ASN A 15 8.56 9.36 8.25
CA ASN A 15 8.36 8.67 9.53
C ASN A 15 9.02 7.28 9.52
N PRO A 16 10.36 7.18 9.45
CA PRO A 16 11.02 5.89 9.46
C PRO A 16 10.83 5.20 10.82
N VAL A 17 10.58 3.89 10.79
CA VAL A 17 10.48 3.03 11.96
C VAL A 17 11.77 2.22 12.14
N GLU A 18 12.17 2.03 13.40
CA GLU A 18 13.33 1.20 13.74
C GLU A 18 12.93 -0.23 14.08
N HIS A 19 13.60 -1.19 13.45
CA HIS A 19 13.48 -2.61 13.79
C HIS A 19 14.83 -3.17 14.21
N LYS A 20 14.84 -3.91 15.31
CA LYS A 20 16.00 -4.69 15.74
C LYS A 20 15.85 -6.13 15.29
N LEU A 21 16.79 -6.61 14.50
CA LEU A 21 16.85 -7.99 14.02
C LEU A 21 18.04 -8.68 14.65
N SER A 22 17.79 -9.78 15.36
CA SER A 22 18.83 -10.62 15.95
C SER A 22 18.93 -11.94 15.20
N GLY A 23 20.15 -12.38 14.90
CA GLY A 23 20.38 -13.60 14.14
C GLY A 23 21.86 -13.96 14.04
N GLN A 24 22.19 -14.94 13.19
CA GLN A 24 23.56 -15.25 12.84
C GLN A 24 23.96 -14.51 11.57
N ASN A 25 25.14 -13.92 11.54
CA ASN A 25 25.69 -13.36 10.31
C ASN A 25 26.20 -14.49 9.39
N VAL A 26 26.62 -14.13 8.16
CA VAL A 26 27.14 -15.09 7.17
C VAL A 26 28.39 -15.87 7.61
N ARG A 27 29.00 -15.49 8.73
CA ARG A 27 30.15 -16.17 9.36
C ARG A 27 29.75 -17.01 10.58
N GLY A 28 28.47 -17.13 10.90
CA GLY A 28 27.95 -17.88 12.04
C GLY A 28 27.98 -17.13 13.39
N ALA A 29 28.44 -15.89 13.44
CA ALA A 29 28.46 -15.12 14.69
C ALA A 29 27.07 -14.55 15.00
N LYS A 30 26.62 -14.68 16.25
CA LYS A 30 25.39 -14.02 16.73
C LYS A 30 25.57 -12.50 16.69
N ASN A 31 24.65 -11.82 16.05
CA ASN A 31 24.67 -10.37 15.88
C ASN A 31 23.25 -9.80 15.95
N THR A 32 23.14 -8.56 16.39
CA THR A 32 21.89 -7.78 16.35
C THR A 32 22.14 -6.52 15.53
N VAL A 33 21.30 -6.30 14.52
CA VAL A 33 21.34 -5.09 13.69
C VAL A 33 20.08 -4.26 13.91
N THR A 34 20.25 -2.95 13.92
CA THR A 34 19.14 -2.00 13.93
C THR A 34 18.95 -1.45 12.52
N LEU A 35 17.77 -1.64 11.95
CA LEU A 35 17.40 -1.15 10.62
C LEU A 35 16.39 -0.03 10.76
N ARG A 36 16.58 1.05 10.01
CA ARG A 36 15.57 2.08 9.78
C ARG A 36 14.90 1.81 8.44
N VAL A 37 13.59 1.61 8.47
CA VAL A 37 12.77 1.36 7.27
C VAL A 37 11.61 2.35 7.23
N ALA A 38 11.06 2.60 6.04
CA ALA A 38 9.86 3.43 5.90
C ALA A 38 8.71 2.87 6.75
N SER A 39 7.91 3.73 7.36
CA SER A 39 6.67 3.28 8.01
C SER A 39 5.75 2.61 6.99
N LEU A 40 4.93 1.67 7.46
CA LEU A 40 3.94 1.03 6.60
C LEU A 40 2.91 2.03 6.06
N ALA A 41 2.61 3.09 6.83
CA ALA A 41 1.75 4.18 6.39
C ALA A 41 2.35 4.94 5.21
N ASP A 42 3.62 5.34 5.29
CA ASP A 42 4.32 6.03 4.19
C ASP A 42 4.53 5.12 2.98
N PHE A 43 4.82 3.83 3.21
CA PHE A 43 4.93 2.84 2.15
C PHE A 43 3.64 2.75 1.33
N LEU A 44 2.47 2.75 1.98
CA LEU A 44 1.19 2.69 1.29
C LEU A 44 0.92 3.96 0.47
N VAL A 45 1.42 5.13 0.90
CA VAL A 45 1.35 6.36 0.10
C VAL A 45 2.14 6.18 -1.19
N MET A 46 3.37 5.66 -1.09
CA MET A 46 4.20 5.36 -2.26
C MET A 46 3.50 4.37 -3.21
N LYS A 47 2.82 3.35 -2.67
CA LYS A 47 2.05 2.39 -3.47
C LYS A 47 0.85 3.00 -4.17
N SER A 48 0.07 3.84 -3.50
CA SER A 48 -1.03 4.57 -4.14
C SER A 48 -0.54 5.41 -5.31
N HIS A 49 0.58 6.13 -5.16
CA HIS A 49 1.17 6.90 -6.27
C HIS A 49 1.67 6.02 -7.41
N ALA A 50 2.25 4.86 -7.11
CA ALA A 50 2.67 3.91 -8.12
C ALA A 50 1.46 3.40 -8.94
N ILE A 51 0.38 2.99 -8.27
CA ILE A 51 -0.87 2.55 -8.94
C ILE A 51 -1.43 3.65 -9.86
N GLY A 52 -1.33 4.92 -9.46
CA GLY A 52 -1.79 6.04 -10.29
C GLY A 52 -0.91 6.37 -11.49
N GLY A 53 0.31 5.84 -11.57
CA GLY A 53 1.31 6.28 -12.55
C GLY A 53 2.05 5.17 -13.32
N ARG A 54 1.79 3.90 -13.03
CA ARG A 54 2.32 2.77 -13.81
C ARG A 54 1.38 1.58 -13.77
N ASP A 55 1.44 0.79 -14.83
CA ASP A 55 0.73 -0.48 -14.95
C ASP A 55 1.59 -1.61 -14.39
N LYS A 56 1.39 -1.93 -13.10
CA LYS A 56 2.11 -2.99 -12.39
C LYS A 56 1.20 -3.63 -11.33
N PRO A 57 0.62 -4.82 -11.63
CA PRO A 57 -0.32 -5.52 -10.74
C PRO A 57 0.16 -5.71 -9.30
N LYS A 58 1.48 -5.88 -9.12
CA LYS A 58 2.11 -6.05 -7.80
C LYS A 58 1.85 -4.87 -6.84
N ASP A 59 1.72 -3.64 -7.33
CA ASP A 59 1.49 -2.50 -6.42
C ASP A 59 0.10 -2.54 -5.79
N THR A 60 -0.92 -2.96 -6.54
CA THR A 60 -2.27 -3.22 -6.01
C THR A 60 -2.24 -4.36 -4.99
N TYR A 61 -1.52 -5.44 -5.28
CA TYR A 61 -1.36 -6.53 -4.33
C TYR A 61 -0.71 -6.07 -3.02
N ASP A 62 0.43 -5.38 -3.10
CA ASP A 62 1.15 -4.86 -1.93
C ASP A 62 0.24 -3.94 -1.10
N LEU A 63 -0.54 -3.07 -1.75
CA LEU A 63 -1.52 -2.20 -1.09
C LEU A 63 -2.58 -3.01 -0.34
N CYS A 64 -3.25 -3.95 -1.01
CA CYS A 64 -4.34 -4.73 -0.42
C CYS A 64 -3.83 -5.59 0.74
N TYR A 65 -2.68 -6.27 0.55
CA TYR A 65 -2.07 -7.07 1.58
C TYR A 65 -1.74 -6.24 2.83
N CYS A 66 -1.10 -5.07 2.65
CA CYS A 66 -0.74 -4.21 3.77
C CYS A 66 -1.95 -3.58 4.47
N LEU A 67 -3.05 -3.30 3.75
CA LEU A 67 -4.30 -2.83 4.36
C LEU A 67 -4.94 -3.88 5.26
N GLU A 68 -4.94 -5.15 4.84
CA GLU A 68 -5.49 -6.26 5.64
C GLU A 68 -4.63 -6.61 6.83
N GLN A 69 -3.31 -6.58 6.64
CA GLN A 69 -2.34 -7.01 7.64
C GLN A 69 -1.75 -5.84 8.43
N PHE A 70 -2.34 -4.64 8.33
CA PHE A 70 -1.79 -3.45 8.96
C PHE A 70 -1.69 -3.62 10.49
N PRO A 71 -0.49 -3.47 11.11
CA PRO A 71 -0.35 -3.58 12.54
C PRO A 71 -1.16 -2.50 13.29
N GLY A 72 -2.13 -2.92 14.09
CA GLY A 72 -3.07 -2.02 14.77
C GLY A 72 -4.33 -1.71 13.96
N GLY A 73 -4.53 -2.36 12.82
CA GLY A 73 -5.75 -2.31 12.02
C GLY A 73 -5.83 -1.11 11.06
N MET A 74 -6.70 -1.28 10.06
CA MET A 74 -6.94 -0.29 9.00
C MET A 74 -7.42 1.07 9.53
N GLU A 75 -8.19 1.08 10.62
CA GLU A 75 -8.69 2.31 11.25
C GLU A 75 -7.55 3.19 11.78
N LYS A 76 -6.51 2.58 12.34
CA LYS A 76 -5.31 3.30 12.79
C LYS A 76 -4.57 3.95 11.62
N LEU A 77 -4.43 3.24 10.51
CA LEU A 77 -3.84 3.79 9.29
C LEU A 77 -4.68 4.96 8.75
N ALA A 78 -6.01 4.81 8.72
CA ALA A 78 -6.89 5.86 8.24
C ALA A 78 -6.79 7.13 9.10
N ALA A 79 -6.73 6.98 10.42
CA ALA A 79 -6.52 8.08 11.35
C ALA A 79 -5.18 8.82 11.12
N ASP A 80 -4.10 8.07 10.87
CA ASP A 80 -2.78 8.64 10.54
C ASP A 80 -2.82 9.44 9.23
N TRP A 81 -3.35 8.85 8.15
CA TRP A 81 -3.49 9.54 6.86
C TRP A 81 -4.41 10.76 6.95
N LYS A 82 -5.46 10.68 7.77
CA LYS A 82 -6.36 11.82 8.01
C LYS A 82 -5.65 12.98 8.69
N HIS A 83 -4.87 12.71 9.74
CA HIS A 83 -4.09 13.75 10.42
C HIS A 83 -3.15 14.47 9.44
N ARG A 84 -2.65 13.72 8.46
CA ARG A 84 -1.74 14.18 7.41
C ARG A 84 -2.43 14.55 6.08
N SER A 85 -3.76 14.61 6.05
CA SER A 85 -4.54 14.76 4.79
C SER A 85 -4.26 16.05 4.03
N LYS A 86 -3.75 17.08 4.68
CA LYS A 86 -3.34 18.35 4.04
C LYS A 86 -1.98 18.25 3.34
N GLU A 87 -1.21 17.19 3.59
CA GLU A 87 0.03 16.94 2.87
C GLU A 87 -0.27 16.52 1.43
N LYS A 88 0.38 17.18 0.47
CA LYS A 88 0.11 16.99 -0.97
C LYS A 88 0.17 15.53 -1.41
N ASN A 89 1.15 14.76 -0.92
CA ASN A 89 1.31 13.36 -1.31
C ASN A 89 0.21 12.47 -0.73
N ILE A 90 -0.25 12.72 0.50
CA ILE A 90 -1.35 11.99 1.13
C ILE A 90 -2.67 12.30 0.43
N ALA A 91 -2.97 13.59 0.23
CA ALA A 91 -4.15 14.02 -0.51
C ALA A 91 -4.21 13.36 -1.90
N LYS A 92 -3.08 13.37 -2.63
CA LYS A 92 -3.02 12.76 -3.95
C LYS A 92 -3.15 11.23 -3.91
N ALA A 93 -2.59 10.57 -2.91
CA ALA A 93 -2.76 9.13 -2.73
C ALA A 93 -4.24 8.78 -2.53
N ILE A 94 -4.96 9.52 -1.69
CA ILE A 94 -6.41 9.33 -1.47
C ILE A 94 -7.20 9.53 -2.76
N GLU A 95 -6.92 10.59 -3.53
CA GLU A 95 -7.55 10.82 -4.84
C GLU A 95 -7.33 9.63 -5.79
N ILE A 96 -6.09 9.14 -5.89
CA ILE A 96 -5.76 8.01 -6.76
C ILE A 96 -6.55 6.77 -6.33
N LEU A 97 -6.62 6.48 -5.03
CA LEU A 97 -7.37 5.33 -4.55
C LEU A 97 -8.88 5.47 -4.86
N ARG A 98 -9.46 6.65 -4.67
CA ARG A 98 -10.86 6.92 -5.04
C ARG A 98 -11.12 6.72 -6.52
N GLU A 99 -10.21 7.15 -7.38
CA GLU A 99 -10.33 7.02 -8.83
C GLU A 99 -10.15 5.57 -9.29
N LYS A 100 -9.05 4.92 -8.89
CA LYS A 100 -8.66 3.61 -9.41
C LYS A 100 -9.48 2.46 -8.83
N PHE A 101 -10.08 2.64 -7.65
CA PHE A 101 -10.92 1.65 -6.97
C PHE A 101 -12.39 2.07 -6.93
N ALA A 102 -12.88 2.82 -7.92
CA ALA A 102 -14.26 3.32 -7.96
C ALA A 102 -15.34 2.23 -8.14
N SER A 103 -15.00 1.08 -8.74
CA SER A 103 -15.89 -0.06 -8.92
C SER A 103 -15.09 -1.36 -8.98
N VAL A 104 -15.77 -2.51 -8.91
CA VAL A 104 -15.16 -3.85 -9.10
C VAL A 104 -14.51 -4.03 -10.47
N ASP A 105 -15.00 -3.33 -11.49
CA ASP A 105 -14.44 -3.31 -12.84
C ASP A 105 -13.34 -2.24 -13.02
N GLY A 106 -13.05 -1.49 -11.95
CA GLY A 106 -12.05 -0.44 -11.95
C GLY A 106 -10.62 -0.97 -12.10
N PHE A 107 -9.71 -0.08 -12.51
CA PHE A 107 -8.31 -0.42 -12.76
C PHE A 107 -7.65 -1.12 -11.55
N GLY A 108 -7.80 -0.58 -10.34
CA GLY A 108 -7.23 -1.14 -9.13
C GLY A 108 -7.68 -2.58 -8.88
N PRO A 109 -8.98 -2.86 -8.77
CA PRO A 109 -9.49 -4.22 -8.61
C PRO A 109 -9.04 -5.20 -9.69
N GLN A 110 -9.06 -4.81 -10.96
CA GLN A 110 -8.64 -5.68 -12.07
C GLN A 110 -7.13 -5.97 -12.03
N GLN A 111 -6.31 -5.06 -11.53
CA GLN A 111 -4.89 -5.33 -11.28
C GLN A 111 -4.68 -6.41 -10.20
N LEU A 112 -5.57 -6.54 -9.21
CA LEU A 112 -5.47 -7.64 -8.24
C LEU A 112 -5.82 -8.99 -8.90
N VAL A 113 -6.81 -9.00 -9.78
CA VAL A 113 -7.17 -10.18 -10.58
C VAL A 113 -5.98 -10.64 -11.42
N GLU A 114 -5.36 -9.70 -12.15
CA GLU A 114 -4.18 -9.98 -12.97
C GLU A 114 -3.01 -10.50 -12.13
N PHE A 115 -2.78 -9.94 -10.94
CA PHE A 115 -1.70 -10.39 -10.06
C PHE A 115 -1.84 -11.85 -9.63
N TYR A 116 -3.05 -12.28 -9.24
CA TYR A 116 -3.29 -13.66 -8.81
C TYR A 116 -3.39 -14.62 -9.99
N ALA A 117 -3.78 -14.13 -11.18
CA ALA A 117 -3.93 -14.92 -12.41
C ALA A 117 -4.74 -16.21 -12.21
N ALA A 118 -5.82 -16.12 -11.42
CA ALA A 118 -6.69 -17.26 -11.13
C ALA A 118 -7.32 -17.80 -12.44
N PRO A 119 -7.44 -19.13 -12.60
CA PRO A 119 -7.90 -19.72 -13.86
C PRO A 119 -9.42 -19.63 -14.06
N ASP A 120 -10.20 -19.50 -12.98
CA ASP A 120 -11.67 -19.50 -13.00
C ASP A 120 -12.26 -18.11 -12.74
N THR A 121 -13.41 -17.85 -13.37
CA THR A 121 -14.09 -16.55 -13.33
C THR A 121 -14.62 -16.19 -11.95
N ASP A 122 -14.99 -17.19 -11.15
CA ASP A 122 -15.56 -16.96 -9.81
C ASP A 122 -14.48 -16.44 -8.86
N THR A 123 -13.30 -17.06 -8.86
CA THR A 123 -12.14 -16.60 -8.08
C THR A 123 -11.64 -15.23 -8.56
N GLN A 124 -11.63 -14.99 -9.88
CA GLN A 124 -11.33 -13.66 -10.42
C GLN A 124 -12.31 -12.60 -9.90
N ALA A 125 -13.62 -12.87 -9.94
CA ALA A 125 -14.64 -11.96 -9.40
C ALA A 125 -14.47 -11.74 -7.89
N MET A 126 -14.09 -12.77 -7.13
CA MET A 126 -13.77 -12.65 -5.71
C MET A 126 -12.57 -11.72 -5.45
N HIS A 127 -11.51 -11.82 -6.25
CA HIS A 127 -10.35 -10.93 -6.12
C HIS A 127 -10.69 -9.48 -6.43
N ALA A 128 -11.42 -9.22 -7.53
CA ALA A 128 -11.86 -7.88 -7.88
C ALA A 128 -12.72 -7.27 -6.75
N ARG A 129 -13.72 -8.02 -6.28
CA ARG A 129 -14.61 -7.59 -5.20
C ARG A 129 -13.85 -7.31 -3.91
N ARG A 130 -12.93 -8.19 -3.52
CA ARG A 130 -12.08 -8.03 -2.33
C ARG A 130 -11.26 -6.74 -2.39
N ALA A 131 -10.57 -6.49 -3.50
CA ALA A 131 -9.78 -5.28 -3.69
C ALA A 131 -10.63 -4.01 -3.54
N TYR A 132 -11.78 -4.00 -4.21
CA TYR A 132 -12.74 -2.90 -4.16
C TYR A 132 -13.23 -2.65 -2.73
N GLU A 133 -13.81 -3.66 -2.07
CA GLU A 133 -14.39 -3.52 -0.74
C GLU A 133 -13.35 -3.11 0.32
N LEU A 134 -12.13 -3.65 0.22
CA LEU A 134 -11.05 -3.33 1.13
C LEU A 134 -10.63 -1.85 1.05
N VAL A 135 -10.45 -1.33 -0.16
CA VAL A 135 -10.07 0.07 -0.36
C VAL A 135 -11.24 1.00 -0.04
N GLN A 136 -12.48 0.64 -0.39
CA GLN A 136 -13.66 1.43 0.00
C GLN A 136 -13.82 1.49 1.53
N LYS A 137 -13.61 0.37 2.23
CA LYS A 137 -13.60 0.33 3.70
C LYS A 137 -12.51 1.22 4.27
N PHE A 138 -11.31 1.21 3.69
CA PHE A 138 -10.23 2.10 4.13
C PHE A 138 -10.62 3.59 3.97
N LEU A 139 -11.22 3.93 2.83
CA LEU A 139 -11.61 5.31 2.49
C LEU A 139 -12.87 5.80 3.23
N SER A 140 -13.62 4.91 3.88
CA SER A 140 -14.84 5.25 4.62
C SER A 140 -14.60 5.53 6.11
N PHE A 141 -13.42 5.19 6.63
CA PHE A 141 -13.05 5.56 8.00
C PHE A 141 -13.04 7.08 8.16
N PRO A 142 -13.56 7.59 9.29
CA PRO A 142 -13.85 9.01 9.46
C PRO A 142 -12.61 9.88 9.53
#